data_AF-A0A1I6U9R2-F1
#
_entry.id   AF-A0A1I6U9R2-F1
#
_cell.length_a   1.000
_cell.length_b   1.000
_cell.length_c   1.000
_cell.angle_alpha   90.00
_cell.angle_beta   90.00
_cell.angle_gamma   90.00
#
_symmetry.space_group_name_H-M   'P 1'
#
loop_
_entity.id
_entity.type
_entity.pdbx_description
1 polymer ?
#
loop_
_entity_poly.entity_id
_entity_poly.type
_entity_poly.pdbx_seq_one_letter_code
_entity_poly.pdbx_strand_id
1 'polypeptide(L)'
;METFETLFNRLDDSINKLKDQEGLTYLDALVHTLNLSLLEEEEKNDFTGENLDFIEQLQQIGFKEADKETIRKVIQFAVLKSFKGATYDKYMVTPDMVGFYVSYLVEKLMTSKETIRLFDPVVGTANMLTAVMNQLSKPVQAYGAEVDETMLDLSLLSADLQQHRIEFFHQDSIQPLLLDPVDVVIADLPIGYYPDDERAKDFKVQAKEGHTYAHHLLIEQSLTYLKPEGFMIAVVPNHLFNSEQAPNLHKMIQERAHVVGLLELPEESFKAKDQQKSLFILQKKAEETKAPKEALMVKLPSFKDLQKTENIIMKMNAWFDHYQK
;
A
#
# COMPACT_ATOMS: atom_id res chain seq x y z
N MET A 1 -3.00 8.05 -27.30
CA MET A 1 -2.80 7.62 -25.90
C MET A 1 -1.58 6.75 -25.92
N GLU A 2 -0.53 7.16 -25.22
CA GLU A 2 0.68 6.36 -25.16
C GLU A 2 0.39 5.03 -24.47
N THR A 3 1.01 3.94 -24.94
CA THR A 3 0.78 2.61 -24.36
C THR A 3 1.70 2.39 -23.16
N PHE A 4 1.27 1.54 -22.22
CA PHE A 4 2.11 1.07 -21.12
C PHE A 4 3.48 0.57 -21.61
N GLU A 5 3.51 -0.24 -22.68
CA GLU A 5 4.75 -0.81 -23.22
C GLU A 5 5.71 0.27 -23.74
N THR A 6 5.16 1.27 -24.44
CA THR A 6 5.97 2.38 -24.98
C THR A 6 6.56 3.24 -23.86
N LEU A 7 5.76 3.62 -22.86
CA LEU A 7 6.25 4.39 -21.71
C LEU A 7 7.30 3.60 -20.94
N PHE A 8 7.01 2.34 -20.63
CA PHE A 8 7.90 1.51 -19.84
C PHE A 8 9.26 1.33 -20.53
N ASN A 9 9.27 1.05 -21.84
CA ASN A 9 10.54 0.88 -22.56
C ASN A 9 11.36 2.19 -22.60
N ARG A 10 10.73 3.34 -22.85
CA ARG A 10 11.42 4.65 -22.84
C ARG A 10 12.00 4.98 -21.46
N LEU A 11 11.22 4.73 -20.41
CA LEU A 11 11.67 4.91 -19.03
C LEU A 11 12.84 3.96 -18.72
N ASP A 12 12.70 2.68 -19.03
CA ASP A 12 13.71 1.65 -18.78
C ASP A 12 15.03 1.96 -19.49
N ASP A 13 14.98 2.34 -20.77
CA ASP A 13 16.17 2.76 -21.54
C ASP A 13 16.90 3.92 -20.86
N SER A 14 16.14 4.90 -20.36
CA SER A 14 16.68 6.07 -19.66
C SER A 14 17.31 5.70 -18.31
N ILE A 15 16.66 4.81 -17.55
CA ILE A 15 17.19 4.30 -16.29
C ILE A 15 18.50 3.55 -16.52
N ASN A 16 18.57 2.67 -17.52
CA ASN A 16 19.79 1.91 -17.79
C ASN A 16 20.93 2.83 -18.25
N LYS A 17 20.63 3.85 -19.06
CA LYS A 17 21.62 4.85 -19.47
C LYS A 17 22.22 5.57 -18.25
N LEU A 18 21.36 6.10 -17.38
CA LEU A 18 21.81 6.82 -16.17
C LEU A 18 22.56 5.89 -15.21
N LYS A 19 22.04 4.67 -15.01
CA LYS A 19 22.67 3.61 -14.21
C LYS A 19 24.11 3.34 -14.64
N ASP A 20 24.34 3.17 -15.94
CA ASP A 20 25.66 2.83 -16.47
C ASP A 20 26.61 4.04 -16.49
N GLN A 21 26.09 5.25 -16.71
CA GLN A 21 26.87 6.49 -16.67
C GLN A 21 27.35 6.85 -15.26
N GLU A 22 26.49 6.69 -14.25
CA GLU A 22 26.76 7.11 -12.87
C GLU A 22 27.19 5.95 -11.95
N GLY A 23 27.16 4.70 -12.43
CA GLY A 23 27.52 3.52 -11.64
C GLY A 23 26.53 3.21 -10.51
N LEU A 24 25.26 3.57 -10.69
CA LEU A 24 24.20 3.41 -9.71
C LEU A 24 23.62 1.98 -9.69
N THR A 25 22.81 1.68 -8.67
CA THR A 25 21.87 0.56 -8.78
C THR A 25 20.71 0.94 -9.71
N TYR A 26 19.96 -0.06 -10.20
CA TYR A 26 18.77 0.24 -11.01
C TYR A 26 17.72 1.03 -10.20
N LEU A 27 17.62 0.77 -8.89
CA LEU A 27 16.67 1.47 -8.01
C LEU A 27 17.03 2.95 -7.85
N ASP A 28 18.30 3.26 -7.58
CA ASP A 28 18.74 4.65 -7.43
C ASP A 28 18.62 5.41 -8.76
N ALA A 29 19.00 4.76 -9.87
CA ALA A 29 18.83 5.33 -11.20
C ALA A 29 17.35 5.55 -11.56
N LEU A 30 16.43 4.70 -11.10
CA LEU A 30 14.99 4.91 -11.23
C LEU A 30 14.55 6.17 -10.49
N VAL A 31 14.91 6.32 -9.21
CA VAL A 31 14.56 7.51 -8.42
C VAL A 31 15.08 8.77 -9.11
N HIS A 32 16.36 8.78 -9.51
CA HIS A 32 16.95 9.92 -10.21
C HIS A 32 16.25 10.23 -11.52
N THR A 33 15.95 9.20 -12.32
CA THR A 33 15.27 9.37 -13.62
C THR A 33 13.88 9.98 -13.45
N LEU A 34 13.10 9.50 -12.48
CA LEU A 34 11.77 10.05 -12.22
C LEU A 34 11.87 11.50 -11.70
N ASN A 35 12.80 11.80 -10.80
CA ASN A 35 13.02 13.16 -10.30
C ASN A 35 13.39 14.13 -11.43
N LEU A 36 14.36 13.76 -12.27
CA LEU A 36 14.76 14.55 -13.43
C LEU A 36 13.60 14.77 -14.43
N SER A 37 12.71 13.79 -14.56
CA SER A 37 11.54 13.90 -15.45
C SER A 37 10.51 14.94 -14.97
N LEU A 38 10.54 15.31 -13.68
CA LEU A 38 9.59 16.24 -13.06
C LEU A 38 10.12 17.68 -12.96
N LEU A 39 11.39 17.93 -13.28
CA LEU A 39 12.01 19.26 -13.15
C LEU A 39 11.20 20.37 -13.86
N GLU A 40 11.01 21.47 -13.16
CA GLU A 40 10.44 22.70 -13.72
C GLU A 40 11.47 23.41 -14.63
N GLU A 41 11.00 24.30 -15.52
CA GLU A 41 11.87 24.98 -16.48
C GLU A 41 12.95 25.83 -15.79
N GLU A 42 12.66 26.41 -14.63
CA GLU A 42 13.65 27.15 -13.85
C GLU A 42 14.81 26.25 -13.38
N GLU A 43 14.50 25.04 -12.89
CA GLU A 43 15.47 24.09 -12.33
C GLU A 43 16.39 23.50 -13.41
N LYS A 44 15.90 23.41 -14.66
CA LYS A 44 16.71 22.94 -15.80
C LYS A 44 17.88 23.86 -16.12
N ASN A 45 17.81 25.15 -15.77
CA ASN A 45 18.86 26.11 -16.10
C ASN A 45 20.20 25.80 -15.41
N ASP A 46 20.18 24.96 -14.37
CA ASP A 46 21.37 24.47 -13.69
C ASP A 46 22.11 23.37 -14.49
N PHE A 47 21.50 22.88 -15.58
CA PHE A 47 22.04 21.83 -16.45
C PHE A 47 22.44 22.37 -17.83
N THR A 48 23.50 21.80 -18.42
CA THR A 48 23.99 22.19 -19.75
C THR A 48 24.49 20.99 -20.55
N GLY A 49 24.58 21.14 -21.87
CA GLY A 49 25.11 20.11 -22.78
C GLY A 49 24.33 18.80 -22.71
N GLU A 50 25.05 17.68 -22.69
CA GLU A 50 24.45 16.33 -22.73
C GLU A 50 23.48 16.06 -21.56
N ASN A 51 23.67 16.71 -20.41
CA ASN A 51 22.77 16.55 -19.25
C ASN A 51 21.43 17.24 -19.48
N LEU A 52 21.43 18.43 -20.09
CA LEU A 52 20.19 19.13 -20.45
C LEU A 52 19.45 18.36 -21.55
N ASP A 53 20.17 17.90 -22.58
CA ASP A 53 19.61 17.08 -23.65
C ASP A 53 18.94 15.80 -23.11
N PHE A 54 19.55 15.17 -22.09
CA PHE A 54 18.98 14.01 -21.43
C PHE A 54 17.68 14.36 -20.68
N ILE A 55 17.67 15.44 -19.90
CA ILE A 55 16.45 15.90 -19.19
C ILE A 55 15.32 16.20 -20.17
N GLU A 56 15.61 16.89 -21.28
CA GLU A 56 14.61 17.17 -22.32
C GLU A 56 14.06 15.88 -22.95
N GLN A 57 14.89 14.85 -23.13
CA GLN A 57 14.44 13.52 -23.57
C GLN A 57 13.55 12.83 -22.53
N LEU A 58 13.89 12.92 -21.24
CA LEU A 58 13.07 12.36 -20.16
C LEU A 58 11.67 12.95 -20.13
N GLN A 59 11.56 14.26 -20.33
CA GLN A 59 10.26 14.94 -20.35
C GLN A 59 9.41 14.61 -21.58
N GLN A 60 10.01 13.99 -22.60
CA GLN A 60 9.33 13.46 -23.78
C GLN A 60 8.96 11.96 -23.65
N ILE A 61 9.17 11.33 -22.49
CA ILE A 61 8.77 9.93 -22.25
C ILE A 61 7.27 9.71 -22.51
N GLY A 62 6.45 10.73 -22.19
CA GLY A 62 5.00 10.72 -22.46
C GLY A 62 4.12 10.58 -21.21
N PHE A 63 4.65 10.88 -20.02
CA PHE A 63 3.89 10.77 -18.77
C PHE A 63 2.67 11.72 -18.75
N LYS A 64 2.77 12.92 -19.34
CA LYS A 64 1.69 13.92 -19.34
C LYS A 64 0.48 13.47 -20.18
N GLU A 65 0.69 12.57 -21.14
CA GLU A 65 -0.31 12.05 -22.08
C GLU A 65 -0.94 10.73 -21.63
N ALA A 66 -0.42 10.14 -20.55
CA ALA A 66 -0.90 8.88 -19.99
C ALA A 66 -1.89 9.13 -18.85
N ASP A 67 -2.85 8.21 -18.68
CA ASP A 67 -3.71 8.23 -17.50
C ASP A 67 -2.94 7.76 -16.25
N LYS A 68 -3.46 8.13 -15.07
CA LYS A 68 -2.84 7.83 -13.77
C LYS A 68 -2.54 6.35 -13.57
N GLU A 69 -3.42 5.47 -14.06
CA GLU A 69 -3.28 4.04 -13.88
C GLU A 69 -2.19 3.45 -14.78
N THR A 70 -2.05 3.97 -16.00
CA THR A 70 -0.91 3.65 -16.88
C THR A 70 0.41 4.09 -16.26
N ILE A 71 0.48 5.32 -15.73
CA ILE A 71 1.69 5.85 -15.05
C ILE A 71 2.05 4.96 -13.85
N ARG A 72 1.06 4.66 -12.98
CA ARG A 72 1.25 3.77 -11.82
C ARG A 72 1.88 2.44 -12.22
N LYS A 73 1.34 1.79 -13.25
CA LYS A 73 1.82 0.49 -13.73
C LYS A 73 3.24 0.59 -14.28
N VAL A 74 3.57 1.63 -15.04
CA VAL A 74 4.93 1.84 -15.57
C VAL A 74 5.95 1.91 -14.43
N ILE A 75 5.66 2.71 -13.40
CA ILE A 75 6.51 2.85 -12.22
C ILE A 75 6.59 1.52 -11.46
N GLN A 76 5.45 0.85 -11.23
CA GLN A 76 5.40 -0.46 -10.58
C GLN A 76 6.31 -1.48 -11.29
N PHE A 77 6.27 -1.56 -12.62
CA PHE A 77 7.10 -2.49 -13.37
C PHE A 77 8.60 -2.15 -13.27
N ALA A 78 8.95 -0.87 -13.27
CA ALA A 78 10.34 -0.44 -13.08
C ALA A 78 10.84 -0.80 -11.67
N VAL A 79 10.01 -0.60 -10.64
CA VAL A 79 10.30 -1.04 -9.27
C VAL A 79 10.42 -2.57 -9.18
N LEU A 80 9.53 -3.34 -9.82
CA LEU A 80 9.64 -4.80 -9.85
C LEU A 80 10.94 -5.26 -10.55
N LYS A 81 11.38 -4.54 -11.59
CA LYS A 81 12.65 -4.81 -12.27
C LYS A 81 13.84 -4.51 -11.36
N SER A 82 13.79 -3.44 -10.55
CA SER A 82 14.88 -3.08 -9.62
C SER A 82 15.17 -4.16 -8.57
N PHE A 83 14.12 -4.87 -8.12
CA PHE A 83 14.25 -5.96 -7.14
C PHE A 83 14.60 -7.32 -7.74
N LYS A 84 14.63 -7.45 -9.08
CA LYS A 84 14.88 -8.74 -9.74
C LYS A 84 16.34 -9.18 -9.53
N GLY A 85 16.54 -10.25 -8.76
CA GLY A 85 17.86 -10.81 -8.46
C GLY A 85 18.49 -10.30 -7.16
N ALA A 86 17.81 -9.40 -6.45
CA ALA A 86 18.21 -8.95 -5.12
C ALA A 86 17.55 -9.83 -4.03
N THR A 87 18.17 -9.98 -2.85
CA THR A 87 17.62 -10.73 -1.70
C THR A 87 16.39 -10.07 -1.04
N TYR A 88 15.85 -9.02 -1.65
CA TYR A 88 14.79 -8.14 -1.13
C TYR A 88 13.37 -8.68 -1.38
N ASP A 89 13.17 -10.00 -1.33
CA ASP A 89 11.84 -10.65 -1.44
C ASP A 89 10.82 -10.14 -0.37
N LYS A 90 11.30 -9.44 0.67
CA LYS A 90 10.46 -8.82 1.71
C LYS A 90 9.86 -7.47 1.32
N TYR A 91 10.40 -6.79 0.31
CA TYR A 91 9.95 -5.47 -0.16
C TYR A 91 9.14 -5.56 -1.46
N MET A 92 8.54 -6.73 -1.75
CA MET A 92 7.77 -6.90 -2.97
C MET A 92 6.60 -5.91 -3.01
N VAL A 93 6.48 -5.21 -4.13
CA VAL A 93 5.35 -4.33 -4.42
C VAL A 93 4.06 -5.14 -4.29
N THR A 94 3.10 -4.60 -3.53
CA THR A 94 1.78 -5.20 -3.39
C THR A 94 1.14 -5.40 -4.76
N PRO A 95 0.79 -6.65 -5.16
CA PRO A 95 0.25 -6.93 -6.49
C PRO A 95 -1.03 -6.14 -6.78
N ASP A 96 -1.25 -5.77 -8.04
CA ASP A 96 -2.43 -4.99 -8.47
C ASP A 96 -3.76 -5.55 -8.01
N MET A 97 -3.88 -6.88 -7.98
CA MET A 97 -5.10 -7.56 -7.53
C MET A 97 -5.43 -7.28 -6.07
N VAL A 98 -4.40 -7.17 -5.21
CA VAL A 98 -4.60 -6.80 -3.81
C VAL A 98 -5.16 -5.37 -3.76
N GLY A 99 -4.59 -4.45 -4.54
CA GLY A 99 -5.11 -3.08 -4.69
C GLY A 99 -6.57 -3.06 -5.16
N PHE A 100 -6.95 -3.89 -6.13
CA PHE A 100 -8.34 -4.03 -6.58
C PHE A 100 -9.30 -4.46 -5.46
N TYR A 101 -8.97 -5.52 -4.72
CA TYR A 101 -9.83 -5.98 -3.63
C TYR A 101 -9.89 -4.99 -2.48
N VAL A 102 -8.78 -4.33 -2.14
CA VAL A 102 -8.77 -3.26 -1.14
C VAL A 102 -9.67 -2.11 -1.61
N SER A 103 -9.56 -1.68 -2.87
CA SER A 103 -10.43 -0.63 -3.45
C SER A 103 -11.91 -1.00 -3.35
N TYR A 104 -12.26 -2.22 -3.76
CA TYR A 104 -13.62 -2.74 -3.66
C TYR A 104 -14.13 -2.72 -2.21
N LEU A 105 -13.32 -3.17 -1.25
CA LEU A 105 -13.68 -3.19 0.16
C LEU A 105 -13.87 -1.76 0.70
N VAL A 106 -12.99 -0.83 0.36
CA VAL A 106 -13.11 0.57 0.76
C VAL A 106 -14.39 1.18 0.18
N GLU A 107 -14.68 0.98 -1.11
CA GLU A 107 -15.89 1.47 -1.76
C GLU A 107 -17.15 0.92 -1.08
N LYS A 108 -17.13 -0.37 -0.69
CA LYS A 108 -18.25 -1.00 0.02
C LYS A 108 -18.41 -0.50 1.45
N LEU A 109 -17.33 -0.29 2.19
CA LEU A 109 -17.39 0.13 3.59
C LEU A 109 -17.72 1.62 3.72
N MET A 110 -17.29 2.45 2.77
CA MET A 110 -17.37 3.91 2.82
C MET A 110 -18.56 4.48 2.03
N THR A 111 -19.63 3.72 1.79
CA THR A 111 -20.79 4.14 0.96
C THR A 111 -21.44 5.42 1.45
N SER A 112 -21.48 5.68 2.76
CA SER A 112 -22.09 6.86 3.38
C SER A 112 -21.22 8.12 3.39
N LYS A 113 -19.93 8.02 3.05
CA LYS A 113 -18.98 9.15 3.08
C LYS A 113 -19.01 9.93 1.76
N GLU A 114 -18.90 11.25 1.80
CA GLU A 114 -18.71 12.07 0.59
C GLU A 114 -17.23 12.18 0.20
N THR A 115 -16.34 12.22 1.19
CA THR A 115 -14.88 12.23 1.04
C THR A 115 -14.29 11.22 2.01
N ILE A 116 -13.26 10.50 1.57
CA ILE A 116 -12.61 9.45 2.35
C ILE A 116 -11.26 9.96 2.84
N ARG A 117 -11.00 9.91 4.15
CA ARG A 117 -9.64 10.03 4.69
C ARG A 117 -9.01 8.65 4.76
N LEU A 118 -7.94 8.44 3.99
CA LEU A 118 -7.27 7.17 3.79
C LEU A 118 -5.81 7.27 4.25
N PHE A 119 -5.35 6.35 5.08
CA PHE A 119 -3.97 6.32 5.56
C PHE A 119 -3.32 4.97 5.29
N ASP A 120 -2.06 4.99 4.84
CA ASP A 120 -1.18 3.82 4.83
C ASP A 120 0.03 4.05 5.76
N PRO A 121 0.11 3.37 6.91
CA PRO A 121 1.21 3.53 7.86
C PRO A 121 2.51 2.86 7.42
N VAL A 122 2.52 2.12 6.32
CA VAL A 122 3.72 1.44 5.78
C VAL A 122 3.66 1.51 4.26
N VAL A 123 3.66 2.74 3.76
CA VAL A 123 3.21 3.04 2.39
C VAL A 123 4.15 2.49 1.31
N GLY A 124 5.42 2.22 1.63
CA GLY A 124 6.41 1.78 0.66
C GLY A 124 6.47 2.72 -0.54
N THR A 125 6.34 2.18 -1.75
CA THR A 125 6.33 2.98 -2.99
C THR A 125 4.97 3.63 -3.32
N ALA A 126 4.02 3.63 -2.37
CA ALA A 126 2.63 4.03 -2.54
C ALA A 126 1.83 3.28 -3.62
N ASN A 127 2.35 2.19 -4.19
CA ASN A 127 1.66 1.49 -5.28
C ASN A 127 0.24 1.03 -4.89
N MET A 128 0.06 0.45 -3.70
CA MET A 128 -1.27 0.04 -3.23
C MET A 128 -2.15 1.25 -2.96
N LEU A 129 -1.62 2.28 -2.28
CA LEU A 129 -2.35 3.50 -1.95
C LEU A 129 -2.86 4.20 -3.21
N THR A 130 -2.02 4.42 -4.21
CA THR A 130 -2.46 5.07 -5.46
C THR A 130 -3.33 4.17 -6.32
N ALA A 131 -3.12 2.84 -6.31
CA ALA A 131 -4.03 1.90 -6.96
C ALA A 131 -5.46 1.99 -6.38
N VAL A 132 -5.56 2.18 -5.06
CA VAL A 132 -6.84 2.41 -4.38
C VAL A 132 -7.44 3.75 -4.78
N MET A 133 -6.65 4.83 -4.71
CA MET A 133 -7.10 6.17 -5.10
C MET A 133 -7.57 6.25 -6.56
N ASN A 134 -6.93 5.53 -7.48
CA ASN A 134 -7.30 5.50 -8.91
C ASN A 134 -8.65 4.81 -9.15
N GLN A 135 -9.10 3.92 -8.25
CA GLN A 135 -10.30 3.11 -8.44
C GLN A 135 -11.53 3.62 -7.67
N LEU A 136 -11.31 4.38 -6.59
CA LEU A 136 -12.40 4.90 -5.77
C LEU A 136 -13.21 5.96 -6.55
N SER A 137 -14.54 5.91 -6.39
CA SER A 137 -15.44 6.86 -7.06
C SER A 137 -15.49 8.23 -6.35
N LYS A 138 -14.95 8.29 -5.13
CA LYS A 138 -15.06 9.42 -4.21
C LYS A 138 -13.73 10.15 -4.06
N PRO A 139 -13.75 11.47 -3.80
CA PRO A 139 -12.55 12.19 -3.41
C PRO A 139 -11.86 11.56 -2.19
N VAL A 140 -10.54 11.47 -2.25
CA VAL A 140 -9.69 10.90 -1.19
C VAL A 140 -8.73 11.96 -0.67
N GLN A 141 -8.67 12.12 0.65
CA GLN A 141 -7.56 12.77 1.35
C GLN A 141 -6.64 11.65 1.85
N ALA A 142 -5.49 11.51 1.20
CA ALA A 142 -4.59 10.39 1.42
C ALA A 142 -3.36 10.81 2.25
N TYR A 143 -2.93 9.88 3.10
CA TYR A 143 -1.78 10.01 3.97
C TYR A 143 -0.93 8.74 3.84
N GLY A 144 0.39 8.87 3.87
CA GLY A 144 1.33 7.75 3.81
C GLY A 144 2.49 7.94 4.79
N ALA A 145 2.96 6.89 5.42
CA ALA A 145 4.15 6.95 6.27
C ALA A 145 5.12 5.83 5.92
N GLU A 146 6.41 6.16 5.87
CA GLU A 146 7.50 5.25 5.53
C GLU A 146 8.77 5.65 6.27
N VAL A 147 9.59 4.66 6.63
CA VAL A 147 10.89 4.86 7.30
C VAL A 147 12.04 4.87 6.30
N ASP A 148 11.91 4.12 5.20
CA ASP A 148 12.92 4.04 4.15
C ASP A 148 12.83 5.24 3.21
N GLU A 149 13.90 6.03 3.16
CA GLU A 149 13.98 7.27 2.37
C GLU A 149 13.79 6.99 0.87
N THR A 150 14.41 5.95 0.33
CA THR A 150 14.30 5.60 -1.09
C THR A 150 12.89 5.19 -1.48
N MET A 151 12.20 4.41 -0.63
CA MET A 151 10.79 4.06 -0.87
C MET A 151 9.89 5.29 -0.77
N LEU A 152 10.16 6.19 0.17
CA LEU A 152 9.41 7.44 0.31
C LEU A 152 9.61 8.36 -0.90
N ASP A 153 10.83 8.51 -1.41
CA ASP A 153 11.11 9.27 -2.64
C ASP A 153 10.34 8.70 -3.82
N LEU A 154 10.34 7.37 -3.99
CA LEU A 154 9.52 6.72 -5.02
C LEU A 154 8.03 6.99 -4.83
N SER A 155 7.54 7.01 -3.58
CA SER A 155 6.14 7.28 -3.28
C SER A 155 5.74 8.71 -3.65
N LEU A 156 6.62 9.69 -3.38
CA LEU A 156 6.45 11.11 -3.74
C LEU A 156 6.42 11.28 -5.26
N LEU A 157 7.47 10.80 -5.94
CA LEU A 157 7.61 10.90 -7.40
C LEU A 157 6.46 10.20 -8.14
N SER A 158 6.02 9.05 -7.61
CA SER A 158 4.87 8.30 -8.13
C SER A 158 3.56 9.07 -7.95
N ALA A 159 3.37 9.73 -6.81
CA ALA A 159 2.18 10.55 -6.55
C ALA A 159 2.16 11.79 -7.46
N ASP A 160 3.29 12.47 -7.62
CA ASP A 160 3.42 13.68 -8.46
C ASP A 160 3.17 13.37 -9.93
N LEU A 161 3.78 12.32 -10.48
CA LEU A 161 3.53 11.89 -11.86
C LEU A 161 2.08 11.47 -12.08
N GLN A 162 1.44 10.85 -11.09
CA GLN A 162 0.01 10.52 -11.12
C GLN A 162 -0.90 11.71 -10.75
N GLN A 163 -0.35 12.88 -10.43
CA GLN A 163 -1.09 14.07 -10.00
C GLN A 163 -2.03 13.77 -8.82
N HIS A 164 -1.55 13.00 -7.84
CA HIS A 164 -2.23 12.75 -6.59
C HIS A 164 -1.70 13.68 -5.51
N ARG A 165 -2.59 14.17 -4.65
CA ARG A 165 -2.20 14.91 -3.44
C ARG A 165 -2.22 13.94 -2.27
N ILE A 166 -1.04 13.60 -1.78
CA ILE A 166 -0.82 12.70 -0.65
C ILE A 166 0.12 13.41 0.32
N GLU A 167 -0.23 13.40 1.60
CA GLU A 167 0.67 13.88 2.65
C GLU A 167 1.51 12.73 3.17
N PHE A 168 2.83 12.87 3.07
CA PHE A 168 3.78 11.82 3.44
C PHE A 168 4.54 12.17 4.73
N PHE A 169 4.75 11.16 5.57
CA PHE A 169 5.56 11.23 6.77
C PHE A 169 6.80 10.34 6.61
N HIS A 170 7.99 10.94 6.63
CA HIS A 170 9.24 10.20 6.76
C HIS A 170 9.48 9.83 8.23
N GLN A 171 8.75 8.83 8.72
CA GLN A 171 8.74 8.49 10.14
C GLN A 171 8.33 7.04 10.35
N ASP A 172 8.86 6.47 11.45
CA ASP A 172 8.35 5.23 12.01
C ASP A 172 6.91 5.39 12.49
N SER A 173 5.97 4.72 11.82
CA SER A 173 4.55 4.77 12.13
C SER A 173 4.17 4.23 13.50
N ILE A 174 5.02 3.42 14.14
CA ILE A 174 4.80 2.96 15.52
C ILE A 174 4.98 4.15 16.49
N GLN A 175 5.75 5.17 16.12
CA GLN A 175 5.83 6.44 16.86
C GLN A 175 4.56 7.29 16.66
N PRO A 176 4.28 8.26 17.54
CA PRO A 176 3.20 9.22 17.33
C PRO A 176 3.43 10.06 16.07
N LEU A 177 2.43 10.13 15.21
CA LEU A 177 2.34 10.92 13.98
C LEU A 177 1.39 12.08 14.25
N LEU A 178 1.70 13.25 13.70
CA LEU A 178 0.80 14.40 13.73
C LEU A 178 -0.28 14.25 12.66
N LEU A 179 -1.14 13.25 12.84
CA LEU A 179 -2.20 12.89 11.90
C LEU A 179 -3.55 12.86 12.61
N ASP A 180 -4.48 13.70 12.13
CA ASP A 180 -5.87 13.66 12.57
C ASP A 180 -6.53 12.33 12.16
N PRO A 181 -7.42 11.76 13.01
CA PRO A 181 -8.02 10.46 12.74
C PRO A 181 -8.65 10.32 11.34
N VAL A 182 -8.49 9.13 10.75
CA VAL A 182 -8.90 8.82 9.38
C VAL A 182 -10.09 7.86 9.34
N ASP A 183 -10.78 7.79 8.19
CA ASP A 183 -11.93 6.90 8.02
C ASP A 183 -11.47 5.46 7.74
N VAL A 184 -10.37 5.30 6.99
CA VAL A 184 -9.82 3.99 6.62
C VAL A 184 -8.30 3.97 6.75
N VAL A 185 -7.77 2.87 7.28
CA VAL A 185 -6.36 2.50 7.18
C VAL A 185 -6.22 1.29 6.25
N ILE A 186 -5.29 1.36 5.31
CA ILE A 186 -4.88 0.21 4.47
C ILE A 186 -3.40 -0.07 4.74
N ALA A 187 -2.97 -1.32 4.71
CA ALA A 187 -1.55 -1.63 4.90
C ALA A 187 -1.18 -3.01 4.32
N ASP A 188 -0.05 -3.13 3.64
CA ASP A 188 0.62 -4.43 3.43
C ASP A 188 1.68 -4.60 4.52
N LEU A 189 1.34 -5.35 5.58
CA LEU A 189 2.10 -5.27 6.82
C LEU A 189 3.47 -5.97 6.73
N PRO A 190 4.57 -5.32 7.14
CA PRO A 190 5.88 -5.95 7.20
C PRO A 190 5.94 -6.98 8.33
N ILE A 191 6.44 -8.17 8.02
CA ILE A 191 6.55 -9.27 8.98
C ILE A 191 7.98 -9.34 9.53
N GLY A 192 8.09 -9.10 10.84
CA GLY A 192 9.36 -9.08 11.55
C GLY A 192 9.21 -8.56 12.98
N TYR A 193 10.35 -8.36 13.62
CA TYR A 193 10.48 -7.78 14.94
C TYR A 193 10.67 -6.27 14.85
N TYR A 194 10.05 -5.55 15.77
CA TYR A 194 10.29 -4.13 15.97
C TYR A 194 11.46 -3.93 16.95
N PRO A 195 12.48 -3.12 16.61
CA PRO A 195 13.71 -3.06 17.39
C PRO A 195 13.62 -2.22 18.68
N ASP A 196 12.64 -1.32 18.80
CA ASP A 196 12.51 -0.44 19.97
C ASP A 196 11.52 -1.02 21.00
N ASP A 197 12.08 -1.75 21.96
CA ASP A 197 11.31 -2.38 23.04
C ASP A 197 10.73 -1.38 24.05
N GLU A 198 11.33 -0.19 24.20
CA GLU A 198 10.81 0.84 25.09
C GLU A 198 9.53 1.43 24.52
N ARG A 199 9.52 1.75 23.22
CA ARG A 199 8.30 2.20 22.55
C ARG A 199 7.22 1.12 22.53
N ALA A 200 7.60 -0.15 22.37
CA ALA A 200 6.64 -1.25 22.36
C ALA A 200 5.87 -1.42 23.69
N LYS A 201 6.40 -0.94 24.83
CA LYS A 201 5.74 -1.02 26.15
C LYS A 201 4.41 -0.27 26.24
N ASP A 202 4.21 0.73 25.38
CA ASP A 202 2.98 1.53 25.36
C ASP A 202 1.81 0.80 24.68
N PHE A 203 2.07 -0.37 24.09
CA PHE A 203 1.09 -1.13 23.31
C PHE A 203 0.56 -2.34 24.07
N LYS A 204 -0.72 -2.66 23.89
CA LYS A 204 -1.35 -3.87 24.46
C LYS A 204 -0.78 -5.15 23.86
N VAL A 205 -0.28 -5.09 22.62
CA VAL A 205 0.30 -6.25 21.93
C VAL A 205 1.74 -6.56 22.33
N GLN A 206 2.35 -5.77 23.22
CA GLN A 206 3.73 -5.94 23.68
C GLN A 206 4.05 -7.41 24.03
N ALA A 207 5.17 -7.93 23.53
CA ALA A 207 5.70 -9.23 23.91
C ALA A 207 6.19 -9.22 25.37
N LYS A 208 6.04 -10.36 26.06
CA LYS A 208 6.55 -10.52 27.44
C LYS A 208 8.07 -10.72 27.48
N GLU A 209 8.61 -11.36 26.44
CA GLU A 209 10.02 -11.67 26.28
C GLU A 209 10.42 -11.39 24.83
N GLY A 210 11.63 -10.85 24.64
CA GLY A 210 12.14 -10.47 23.33
C GLY A 210 11.38 -9.31 22.67
N HIS A 211 11.66 -9.12 21.39
CA HIS A 211 11.07 -8.04 20.60
C HIS A 211 9.60 -8.29 20.25
N THR A 212 8.80 -7.23 20.25
CA THR A 212 7.41 -7.31 19.80
C THR A 212 7.35 -7.36 18.27
N TYR A 213 6.41 -8.12 17.72
CA TYR A 213 6.18 -8.17 16.28
C TYR A 213 5.71 -6.82 15.74
N ALA A 214 6.40 -6.30 14.72
CA ALA A 214 6.10 -5.02 14.10
C ALA A 214 4.68 -4.98 13.52
N HIS A 215 4.26 -6.03 12.83
CA HIS A 215 2.90 -6.15 12.29
C HIS A 215 1.81 -6.17 13.38
N HIS A 216 2.08 -6.65 14.59
CA HIS A 216 1.12 -6.54 15.70
C HIS A 216 1.00 -5.10 16.17
N LEU A 217 2.13 -4.42 16.36
CA LEU A 217 2.18 -3.01 16.76
C LEU A 217 1.48 -2.12 15.75
N LEU A 218 1.72 -2.34 14.45
CA LEU A 218 1.08 -1.62 13.36
C LEU A 218 -0.43 -1.82 13.30
N ILE A 219 -0.95 -3.03 13.59
CA ILE A 219 -2.40 -3.24 13.73
C ILE A 219 -2.97 -2.40 14.88
N GLU A 220 -2.34 -2.45 16.06
CA GLU A 220 -2.82 -1.67 17.20
C GLU A 220 -2.74 -0.16 16.95
N GLN A 221 -1.65 0.29 16.33
CA GLN A 221 -1.42 1.68 15.97
C GLN A 221 -2.41 2.18 14.93
N SER A 222 -2.73 1.36 13.93
CA SER A 222 -3.76 1.66 12.92
C SER A 222 -5.12 1.89 13.58
N LEU A 223 -5.49 1.06 14.57
CA LEU A 223 -6.70 1.28 15.36
C LEU A 223 -6.64 2.56 16.23
N THR A 224 -5.46 3.09 16.54
CA THR A 224 -5.34 4.39 17.22
C THR A 224 -5.72 5.54 16.30
N TYR A 225 -5.21 5.56 15.06
CA TYR A 225 -5.50 6.62 14.07
C TYR A 225 -6.86 6.51 13.38
N LEU A 226 -7.60 5.43 13.55
CA LEU A 226 -8.96 5.37 13.03
C LEU A 226 -9.92 6.27 13.82
N LYS A 227 -10.80 6.97 13.12
CA LYS A 227 -12.02 7.54 13.71
C LYS A 227 -12.84 6.43 14.39
N PRO A 228 -13.71 6.76 15.35
CA PRO A 228 -14.75 5.83 15.79
C PRO A 228 -15.46 5.22 14.56
N GLU A 229 -15.71 3.91 14.59
CA GLU A 229 -16.33 3.14 13.49
C GLU A 229 -15.50 3.01 12.21
N GLY A 230 -14.29 3.58 12.16
CA GLY A 230 -13.37 3.48 11.02
C GLY A 230 -12.86 2.06 10.80
N PHE A 231 -12.34 1.81 9.60
CA PHE A 231 -11.95 0.46 9.16
C PHE A 231 -10.46 0.32 8.88
N MET A 232 -9.89 -0.80 9.27
CA MET A 232 -8.56 -1.22 8.81
C MET A 232 -8.72 -2.37 7.83
N ILE A 233 -8.02 -2.32 6.70
CA ILE A 233 -7.89 -3.41 5.74
C ILE A 233 -6.39 -3.70 5.57
N ALA A 234 -5.94 -4.82 6.14
CA ALA A 234 -4.52 -5.16 6.17
C ALA A 234 -4.23 -6.43 5.39
N VAL A 235 -3.19 -6.42 4.56
CA VAL A 235 -2.61 -7.64 4.01
C VAL A 235 -1.76 -8.27 5.10
N VAL A 236 -2.13 -9.49 5.52
CA VAL A 236 -1.49 -10.22 6.63
C VAL A 236 -1.15 -11.65 6.23
N PRO A 237 -0.11 -12.25 6.80
CA PRO A 237 0.14 -13.67 6.60
C PRO A 237 -0.99 -14.53 7.17
N ASN A 238 -1.31 -15.65 6.52
CA ASN A 238 -2.37 -16.56 6.98
C ASN A 238 -2.09 -17.16 8.38
N HIS A 239 -0.83 -17.13 8.82
CA HIS A 239 -0.39 -17.62 10.13
C HIS A 239 -0.37 -16.54 11.22
N LEU A 240 -0.92 -15.34 10.98
CA LEU A 240 -0.97 -14.22 11.95
C LEU A 240 -1.43 -14.67 13.34
N PHE A 241 -2.45 -15.52 13.40
CA PHE A 241 -3.08 -16.00 14.63
C PHE A 241 -2.48 -17.30 15.19
N ASN A 242 -1.42 -17.82 14.56
CA ASN A 242 -0.74 -19.05 14.97
C ASN A 242 0.68 -18.78 15.52
N SER A 243 1.02 -17.52 15.79
CA SER A 243 2.32 -17.10 16.29
C SER A 243 2.41 -17.10 17.82
N GLU A 244 3.62 -17.05 18.37
CA GLU A 244 3.84 -17.03 19.83
C GLU A 244 3.19 -15.81 20.51
N GLN A 245 3.15 -14.67 19.80
CA GLN A 245 2.58 -13.41 20.30
C GLN A 245 1.08 -13.24 19.95
N ALA A 246 0.47 -14.20 19.24
CA ALA A 246 -0.95 -14.15 18.83
C ALA A 246 -1.94 -13.95 20.00
N PRO A 247 -1.74 -14.51 21.22
CA PRO A 247 -2.65 -14.27 22.34
C PRO A 247 -2.82 -12.79 22.70
N ASN A 248 -1.74 -11.99 22.60
CA ASN A 248 -1.80 -10.56 22.89
C ASN A 248 -2.56 -9.79 21.80
N LEU A 249 -2.32 -10.16 20.53
CA LEU A 249 -3.05 -9.62 19.38
C LEU A 249 -4.55 -9.90 19.50
N HIS A 250 -4.94 -11.15 19.80
CA HIS A 250 -6.34 -11.53 20.01
C HIS A 250 -7.01 -10.69 21.09
N LYS A 251 -6.35 -10.53 22.24
CA LYS A 251 -6.88 -9.74 23.35
C LYS A 251 -7.06 -8.27 22.96
N MET A 252 -6.08 -7.68 22.27
CA MET A 252 -6.15 -6.29 21.80
C MET A 252 -7.30 -6.10 20.80
N ILE A 253 -7.45 -6.99 19.82
CA ILE A 253 -8.55 -6.94 18.84
C ILE A 253 -9.90 -7.09 19.55
N GLN A 254 -10.05 -8.09 20.43
CA GLN A 254 -11.28 -8.32 21.19
C GLN A 254 -11.67 -7.11 22.03
N GLU A 255 -10.71 -6.32 22.52
CA GLU A 255 -10.98 -5.10 23.26
C GLU A 255 -11.40 -3.95 22.32
N ARG A 256 -10.62 -3.69 21.26
CA ARG A 256 -10.67 -2.43 20.50
C ARG A 256 -11.39 -2.50 19.15
N ALA A 257 -11.63 -3.68 18.59
CA ALA A 257 -12.15 -3.84 17.24
C ALA A 257 -13.18 -4.99 17.10
N HIS A 258 -13.95 -4.93 16.02
CA HIS A 258 -14.72 -6.06 15.51
C HIS A 258 -14.01 -6.65 14.30
N VAL A 259 -13.92 -7.98 14.26
CA VAL A 259 -13.46 -8.69 13.05
C VAL A 259 -14.60 -8.69 12.04
N VAL A 260 -14.40 -7.97 10.94
CA VAL A 260 -15.39 -7.83 9.87
C VAL A 260 -15.25 -8.99 8.89
N GLY A 261 -14.02 -9.36 8.54
CA GLY A 261 -13.77 -10.44 7.59
C GLY A 261 -12.30 -10.79 7.40
N LEU A 262 -12.10 -11.92 6.73
CA LEU A 262 -10.82 -12.44 6.28
C LEU A 262 -10.99 -13.02 4.87
N LEU A 263 -10.29 -12.45 3.90
CA LEU A 263 -10.30 -12.89 2.51
C LEU A 263 -8.94 -13.50 2.19
N GLU A 264 -8.87 -14.82 2.05
CA GLU A 264 -7.65 -15.51 1.63
C GLU A 264 -7.35 -15.20 0.16
N LEU A 265 -6.15 -14.70 -0.12
CA LEU A 265 -5.71 -14.42 -1.49
C LEU A 265 -5.36 -15.74 -2.21
N PRO A 266 -5.47 -15.80 -3.56
CA PRO A 266 -5.23 -17.02 -4.32
C PRO A 266 -3.77 -17.49 -4.19
N GLU A 267 -3.57 -18.80 -4.04
CA GLU A 267 -2.25 -19.40 -3.76
C GLU A 267 -1.20 -19.05 -4.84
N GLU A 268 -1.63 -19.01 -6.10
CA GLU A 268 -0.84 -18.65 -7.29
C GLU A 268 -0.27 -17.23 -7.29
N SER A 269 -0.71 -16.38 -6.35
CA SER A 269 -0.17 -15.02 -6.16
C SER A 269 1.17 -15.03 -5.44
N PHE A 270 1.57 -16.16 -4.85
CA PHE A 270 2.73 -16.28 -3.98
C PHE A 270 3.70 -17.37 -4.47
N LYS A 271 5.00 -17.17 -4.24
CA LYS A 271 6.04 -18.13 -4.65
C LYS A 271 5.97 -19.42 -3.83
N ALA A 272 5.47 -19.36 -2.60
CA ALA A 272 5.39 -20.50 -1.69
C ALA A 272 4.13 -20.44 -0.81
N LYS A 273 3.73 -21.61 -0.28
CA LYS A 273 2.48 -21.78 0.48
C LYS A 273 2.51 -21.07 1.85
N ASP A 274 3.68 -21.02 2.48
CA ASP A 274 3.92 -20.31 3.74
C ASP A 274 3.91 -18.78 3.59
N GLN A 275 4.02 -18.28 2.35
CA GLN A 275 3.90 -16.86 2.01
C GLN A 275 2.46 -16.43 1.70
N GLN A 276 1.48 -17.34 1.78
CA GLN A 276 0.09 -16.98 1.54
C GLN A 276 -0.38 -15.91 2.52
N LYS A 277 -0.96 -14.85 1.95
CA LYS A 277 -1.53 -13.74 2.69
C LYS A 277 -3.05 -13.70 2.54
N SER A 278 -3.69 -12.96 3.44
CA SER A 278 -5.11 -12.64 3.44
C SER A 278 -5.31 -11.14 3.58
N LEU A 279 -6.46 -10.64 3.13
CA LEU A 279 -6.95 -9.33 3.55
C LEU A 279 -7.75 -9.50 4.84
N PHE A 280 -7.27 -8.87 5.91
CA PHE A 280 -7.89 -8.86 7.21
C PHE A 280 -8.58 -7.53 7.47
N ILE A 281 -9.87 -7.59 7.79
CA ILE A 281 -10.73 -6.42 7.88
C ILE A 281 -11.19 -6.25 9.33
N LEU A 282 -10.85 -5.12 9.91
CA LEU A 282 -11.24 -4.73 11.27
C LEU A 282 -12.08 -3.45 11.23
N GLN A 283 -13.07 -3.36 12.11
CA GLN A 283 -13.78 -2.12 12.40
C GLN A 283 -13.42 -1.67 13.82
N LYS A 284 -12.97 -0.43 13.99
CA LYS A 284 -12.74 0.14 15.33
C LYS A 284 -14.07 0.25 16.07
N LYS A 285 -14.10 -0.23 17.31
CA LYS A 285 -15.30 -0.14 18.14
C LYS A 285 -15.63 1.31 18.50
N ALA A 286 -16.91 1.60 18.51
CA ALA A 286 -17.54 2.80 19.07
C ALA A 286 -18.85 2.41 19.77
N GLU A 287 -19.56 3.39 20.32
CA GLU A 287 -20.80 3.16 21.08
C GLU A 287 -21.89 2.44 20.25
N GLU A 288 -21.99 2.75 18.96
CA GLU A 288 -23.03 2.22 18.06
C GLU A 288 -22.56 1.03 17.19
N THR A 289 -21.28 0.68 17.20
CA THR A 289 -20.76 -0.44 16.38
C THR A 289 -21.14 -1.78 16.98
N LYS A 290 -21.48 -2.75 16.12
CA LYS A 290 -21.70 -4.14 16.51
C LYS A 290 -20.82 -5.06 15.67
N ALA A 291 -20.36 -6.14 16.30
CA ALA A 291 -19.71 -7.21 15.57
C ALA A 291 -20.69 -7.78 14.51
N PRO A 292 -20.21 -8.16 13.31
CA PRO A 292 -21.04 -8.89 12.38
C PRO A 292 -21.50 -10.20 13.03
N LYS A 293 -22.72 -10.66 12.70
CA LYS A 293 -23.23 -11.96 13.18
C LYS A 293 -22.30 -13.11 12.77
N GLU A 294 -21.79 -13.02 11.54
CA GLU A 294 -20.80 -13.92 10.98
C GLU A 294 -19.79 -13.07 10.22
N ALA A 295 -18.50 -13.23 10.52
CA ALA A 295 -17.44 -12.55 9.77
C ALA A 295 -17.44 -13.00 8.30
N LEU A 296 -17.10 -12.08 7.39
CA LEU A 296 -16.95 -12.40 5.97
C LEU A 296 -15.72 -13.28 5.76
N MET A 297 -15.92 -14.58 5.59
CA MET A 297 -14.85 -15.54 5.32
C MET A 297 -14.90 -15.96 3.86
N VAL A 298 -13.86 -15.61 3.09
CA VAL A 298 -13.83 -15.82 1.65
C VAL A 298 -12.47 -16.38 1.23
N LYS A 299 -12.47 -17.37 0.34
CA LYS A 299 -11.29 -17.76 -0.43
C LYS A 299 -11.42 -17.17 -1.82
N LEU A 300 -10.53 -16.25 -2.17
CA LEU A 300 -10.56 -15.61 -3.47
C LEU A 300 -10.10 -16.61 -4.55
N PRO A 301 -10.79 -16.69 -5.69
CA PRO A 301 -10.41 -17.59 -6.77
C PRO A 301 -9.19 -17.05 -7.52
N SER A 302 -8.57 -17.93 -8.32
CA SER A 302 -7.63 -17.51 -9.36
C SER A 302 -8.18 -16.31 -10.13
N PHE A 303 -7.36 -15.28 -10.29
CA PHE A 303 -7.77 -14.06 -11.00
C PHE A 303 -7.97 -14.28 -12.50
N LYS A 304 -7.46 -15.40 -13.03
CA LYS A 304 -7.67 -15.82 -14.42
C LYS A 304 -9.08 -16.38 -14.63
N ASP A 305 -9.81 -16.69 -13.56
CA ASP A 305 -11.17 -17.24 -13.59
C ASP A 305 -12.19 -16.12 -13.35
N LEU A 306 -12.54 -15.41 -14.43
CA LEU A 306 -13.49 -14.30 -14.40
C LEU A 306 -14.85 -14.72 -13.84
N GLN A 307 -15.35 -15.89 -14.21
CA GLN A 307 -16.65 -16.38 -13.76
C GLN A 307 -16.66 -16.66 -12.25
N LYS A 308 -15.61 -17.28 -11.70
CA LYS A 308 -15.50 -17.45 -10.24
C LYS A 308 -15.34 -16.11 -9.53
N THR A 309 -14.62 -15.17 -10.13
CA THR A 309 -14.42 -13.83 -9.59
C THR A 309 -15.75 -13.06 -9.52
N GLU A 310 -16.55 -13.08 -10.57
CA GLU A 310 -17.90 -12.49 -10.57
C GLU A 310 -18.79 -13.13 -9.50
N ASN A 311 -18.77 -14.46 -9.40
CA ASN A 311 -19.53 -15.19 -8.39
C ASN A 311 -19.13 -14.84 -6.96
N ILE A 312 -17.84 -14.67 -6.67
CA ILE A 312 -17.40 -14.32 -5.31
C ILE A 312 -17.77 -12.87 -4.98
N ILE A 313 -17.64 -11.95 -5.94
CA ILE A 313 -18.06 -10.55 -5.78
C ILE A 313 -19.57 -10.46 -5.50
N MET A 314 -20.40 -11.24 -6.20
CA MET A 314 -21.85 -11.30 -5.93
C MET A 314 -22.16 -11.75 -4.50
N LYS A 315 -21.46 -12.79 -4.01
CA LYS A 315 -21.63 -13.28 -2.63
C LYS A 315 -21.18 -12.23 -1.59
N MET A 316 -20.07 -11.55 -1.86
CA MET A 316 -19.56 -10.48 -0.99
C MET A 316 -20.52 -9.28 -0.97
N ASN A 317 -21.07 -8.88 -2.11
CA ASN A 317 -22.10 -7.84 -2.18
C ASN A 317 -23.32 -8.20 -1.32
N ALA A 318 -23.83 -9.44 -1.47
CA ALA A 318 -24.95 -9.91 -0.66
C ALA A 318 -24.63 -9.88 0.84
N TRP A 319 -23.38 -10.19 1.24
CA TRP A 319 -22.97 -10.07 2.64
C TRP A 319 -22.95 -8.61 3.11
N PHE A 320 -22.39 -7.68 2.32
CA PHE A 320 -22.38 -6.25 2.65
C PHE A 320 -23.77 -5.64 2.79
N ASP A 321 -24.75 -6.08 1.99
CA ASP A 321 -26.15 -5.64 2.08
C ASP A 321 -26.82 -6.01 3.42
N HIS A 322 -26.33 -7.05 4.10
CA HIS A 322 -26.77 -7.46 5.43
C HIS A 322 -25.93 -6.85 6.55
N TYR A 323 -24.67 -6.51 6.26
CA TYR A 323 -23.76 -5.88 7.22
C TYR A 323 -24.10 -4.40 7.47
N GLN A 324 -24.55 -3.67 6.44
CA GLN A 324 -24.89 -2.23 6.53
C GLN A 324 -26.29 -1.93 7.11
N LYS A 325 -26.91 -2.87 7.84
CA LYS A 325 -28.24 -2.75 8.46
C LYS A 325 -28.20 -3.03 9.95
#